data_AF-Q4C7Y9-F1
#
_entry.id   AF-Q4C7Y9-F1
#
_cell.length_a   1.000
_cell.length_b   1.000
_cell.length_c   1.000
_cell.angle_alpha   90.00
_cell.angle_beta   90.00
_cell.angle_gamma   90.00
#
_symmetry.space_group_name_H-M   'P 1'
#
loop_
_entity.id
_entity.type
_entity.pdbx_description
1 polymer ?
#
loop_
_entity_poly.entity_id
_entity_poly.type
_entity_poly.pdbx_seq_one_letter_code
_entity_poly.pdbx_strand_id
1 'polypeptide(L)' 'MSYLEEIQVKNLDHLGIVAGLIDEIGIVKIINNKLGIDVREKISVGTVVKSILINGLGFVSRPLYLFSQFFKIKPLRNC' A
#
# COMPACT_ATOMS: atom_id res chain seq x y z
N MET A 1 -23.35 11.08 29.23
CA MET A 1 -22.79 9.76 28.87
C MET A 1 -21.80 9.99 27.75
N SER A 2 -20.51 9.99 28.09
CA SER A 2 -19.41 10.16 27.14
C SER A 2 -19.28 8.90 26.29
N TYR A 3 -19.33 9.07 24.97
CA TYR A 3 -19.03 8.01 24.00
C TYR A 3 -17.63 7.46 24.27
N LEU A 4 -17.54 6.19 24.66
CA LEU A 4 -16.29 5.45 24.55
C LEU A 4 -16.15 5.13 23.07
N GLU A 5 -15.34 5.90 22.34
CA GLU A 5 -14.86 5.45 21.04
C GLU A 5 -14.08 4.15 21.27
N GLU A 6 -14.63 3.05 20.77
CA GLU A 6 -14.02 1.73 20.87
C GLU A 6 -12.67 1.75 20.15
N ILE A 7 -11.59 1.46 20.87
CA ILE A 7 -10.24 1.40 20.29
C ILE A 7 -10.20 0.20 19.32
N GLN A 8 -10.15 0.48 18.02
CA GLN A 8 -9.98 -0.56 16.99
C GLN A 8 -8.50 -0.81 16.72
N VAL A 9 -8.03 -2.02 17.07
CA VAL A 9 -6.68 -2.48 16.75
C VAL A 9 -6.70 -3.21 15.41
N LYS A 10 -5.90 -2.76 14.45
CA LYS A 10 -5.75 -3.39 13.14
C LYS A 10 -4.31 -3.86 12.94
N ASN A 11 -4.12 -5.14 12.65
CA ASN A 11 -2.81 -5.65 12.24
C ASN A 11 -2.54 -5.25 10.78
N LEU A 12 -1.37 -4.67 10.53
CA LEU A 12 -0.91 -4.23 9.20
C LEU A 12 0.20 -5.13 8.63
N ASP A 13 0.58 -6.18 9.35
CA ASP A 13 1.66 -7.12 9.01
C ASP A 13 2.95 -6.40 8.56
N HIS A 14 3.64 -6.92 7.54
CA HIS A 14 4.85 -6.32 6.98
C HIS A 14 4.57 -5.05 6.15
N LEU A 15 3.31 -4.75 5.84
CA LEU A 15 2.94 -3.66 4.92
C LEU A 15 3.36 -2.30 5.48
N GLY A 16 3.25 -2.11 6.80
CA GLY A 16 3.65 -0.86 7.47
C GLY A 16 5.15 -0.60 7.36
N ILE A 17 5.97 -1.63 7.62
CA ILE A 17 7.43 -1.53 7.53
C ILE A 17 7.87 -1.25 6.09
N VAL A 18 7.31 -1.98 5.12
CA VAL A 18 7.61 -1.76 3.69
C VAL A 18 7.20 -0.37 3.25
N ALA A 19 6.03 0.12 3.66
CA ALA A 19 5.57 1.47 3.34
C ALA A 19 6.51 2.54 3.91
N GLY A 20 6.94 2.39 5.16
CA GLY A 20 7.90 3.30 5.80
C GLY A 20 9.24 3.34 5.06
N LEU A 21 9.78 2.19 4.67
CA LEU A 21 11.03 2.11 3.91
C LEU A 21 10.92 2.77 2.53
N ILE A 22 9.81 2.55 1.82
CA ILE A 22 9.57 3.18 0.50
C ILE A 22 9.54 4.71 0.62
N ASP A 23 8.95 5.23 1.70
CA ASP A 23 8.89 6.67 1.97
C ASP A 23 10.26 7.23 2.34
N GLU A 24 11.04 6.52 3.15
CA GLU A 24 12.41 6.90 3.53
C GLU A 24 13.34 6.99 2.31
N ILE A 25 13.26 6.02 1.39
CA ILE A 25 14.04 6.01 0.15
C ILE A 25 13.57 7.12 -0.82
N GLY A 26 12.33 7.62 -0.66
CA GLY A 26 11.79 8.69 -1.51
C GLY A 26 11.41 8.26 -2.93
N ILE A 27 11.13 6.96 -3.13
CA ILE A 27 10.81 6.37 -4.44
C ILE A 27 9.66 7.11 -5.13
N VAL A 28 8.60 7.44 -4.38
CA VAL A 28 7.43 8.17 -4.90
C VAL A 28 7.84 9.50 -5.51
N LYS A 29 8.70 10.27 -4.82
CA LYS A 29 9.17 11.56 -5.28
C LYS A 29 10.03 11.43 -6.54
N ILE A 30 10.91 10.44 -6.58
CA ILE A 30 11.79 10.19 -7.74
C ILE A 30 10.94 9.89 -8.98
N ILE A 31 9.93 9.01 -8.86
CA ILE A 31 9.07 8.63 -9.97
C ILE A 31 8.25 9.81 -10.47
N ASN A 32 7.59 10.53 -9.56
CA ASN A 32 6.77 11.69 -9.93
C ASN A 32 7.62 12.81 -10.57
N ASN A 33 8.86 13.01 -10.12
CA ASN A 33 9.77 13.98 -10.74
C ASN A 33 10.22 13.56 -12.15
N LYS A 34 10.32 12.25 -12.43
CA LYS A 34 10.76 11.73 -13.73
C LYS A 34 9.65 11.66 -14.77
N LEU A 35 8.43 11.31 -14.34
CA LEU A 35 7.29 11.12 -15.24
C LEU A 35 6.36 12.34 -15.29
N GLY A 36 6.50 13.27 -14.34
CA GLY A 36 5.53 14.33 -14.11
C GLY A 36 4.29 13.80 -13.37
N ILE A 37 3.36 14.71 -13.09
CA ILE A 37 2.03 14.40 -12.55
C ILE A 37 1.03 15.09 -13.47
N ASP A 38 0.12 14.33 -14.07
CA ASP A 38 -0.96 14.86 -14.88
C ASP A 38 -2.20 15.18 -14.01
N VAL A 39 -2.88 16.29 -14.28
CA VAL A 39 -4.09 16.71 -13.53
C VAL A 39 -5.25 15.72 -13.61
N ARG A 40 -5.26 14.85 -14.64
CA ARG A 40 -6.26 13.80 -14.83
C ARG A 40 -5.97 12.56 -13.97
N GLU A 41 -4.79 12.46 -13.37
CA GLU A 41 -4.44 11.37 -12.48
C GLU A 41 -5.24 11.46 -11.18
N LYS A 42 -6.02 10.42 -10.87
CA LYS A 42 -6.66 10.28 -9.56
C LYS A 42 -5.65 9.96 -8.45
N ILE A 43 -4.56 9.29 -8.82
CA ILE A 43 -3.47 8.85 -7.94
C ILE A 43 -2.17 8.97 -8.75
N SER A 44 -1.13 9.58 -8.18
CA SER A 44 0.14 9.76 -8.88
C SER A 44 0.81 8.43 -9.25
N VAL A 45 1.57 8.40 -10.34
CA VAL A 45 2.30 7.19 -10.76
C VAL A 45 3.23 6.66 -9.65
N GLY A 46 3.92 7.54 -8.92
CA GLY A 46 4.75 7.15 -7.79
C GLY A 46 3.95 6.46 -6.68
N THR A 47 2.74 6.95 -6.38
CA THR A 47 1.84 6.30 -5.42
C THR A 47 1.37 4.93 -5.91
N VAL A 48 1.06 4.79 -7.21
CA VAL A 48 0.71 3.50 -7.83
C VAL A 48 1.84 2.49 -7.66
N VAL A 49 3.08 2.89 -7.95
CA VAL A 49 4.26 2.03 -7.79
C VAL A 49 4.49 1.66 -6.33
N LYS A 50 4.34 2.60 -5.39
CA LYS A 50 4.36 2.30 -3.95
C LYS A 50 3.34 1.22 -3.59
N SER A 51 2.11 1.30 -4.10
CA SER A 51 1.09 0.28 -3.88
C SER A 51 1.47 -1.08 -4.48
N ILE A 52 2.05 -1.11 -5.68
CA ILE A 52 2.53 -2.35 -6.31
C ILE A 52 3.63 -2.99 -5.45
N LEU A 53 4.59 -2.22 -4.95
CA LEU A 53 5.67 -2.73 -4.10
C LEU A 53 5.14 -3.29 -2.77
N ILE A 54 4.25 -2.55 -2.10
CA ILE A 54 3.57 -3.01 -0.86
C ILE A 54 2.77 -4.30 -1.12
N ASN A 55 2.23 -4.47 -2.33
CA ASN A 55 1.52 -5.69 -2.71
C ASN A 55 2.47 -6.83 -3.10
N GLY A 56 3.56 -6.56 -3.83
CA GLY A 56 4.49 -7.56 -4.35
C GLY A 56 5.44 -8.14 -3.30
N LEU A 57 5.87 -7.34 -2.31
CA LEU A 57 6.81 -7.76 -1.26
C LEU A 57 6.22 -8.75 -0.23
N GLY A 58 4.95 -9.14 -0.36
CA GLY A 58 4.36 -10.24 0.40
C GLY A 58 4.73 -11.65 -0.07
N PHE A 59 5.48 -11.77 -1.18
CA PHE A 59 5.86 -13.05 -1.79
C PHE A 59 7.38 -13.28 -1.72
N VAL A 60 7.88 -13.70 -0.56
CA VAL A 60 9.32 -14.03 -0.41
C VAL A 60 9.62 -15.52 -0.39
N SER A 61 8.63 -16.41 -0.58
CA SER A 61 8.86 -17.86 -0.47
C SER A 61 7.88 -18.77 -1.22
N ARG A 62 6.99 -18.24 -2.07
CA ARG A 62 6.04 -19.03 -2.88
C ARG A 62 5.92 -18.47 -4.30
N PRO A 63 5.70 -19.31 -5.33
CA PRO A 63 5.36 -18.85 -6.67
C PRO A 63 4.16 -17.88 -6.59
N LEU A 64 4.16 -16.87 -7.48
CA LEU A 64 3.28 -15.70 -7.47
C LEU A 64 1.80 -16.07 -7.75
N TYR A 65 1.17 -16.84 -6.87
CA TYR A 65 -0.24 -17.18 -6.92
C TYR A 65 -1.02 -16.25 -5.98
N LEU A 66 -1.87 -15.42 -6.56
CA LEU A 66 -2.82 -14.55 -5.87
C LEU A 66 -3.99 -15.38 -5.33
N PHE A 67 -3.75 -16.13 -4.24
CA PHE A 67 -4.83 -16.81 -3.52
C PHE A 67 -5.80 -15.79 -2.91
N SER A 68 -7.09 -16.12 -2.82
CA SER A 68 -8.12 -15.21 -2.28
C SER A 68 -7.81 -14.74 -0.85
N GLN A 69 -7.08 -15.52 -0.07
CA GLN A 69 -6.64 -15.19 1.28
C GLN A 69 -5.66 -14.01 1.32
N PHE A 70 -4.85 -13.77 0.27
CA PHE A 70 -3.94 -12.63 0.17
C PHE A 70 -4.69 -11.29 0.24
N PHE A 71 -5.90 -11.26 -0.31
CA PHE A 71 -6.71 -10.05 -0.40
C PHE A 71 -7.47 -9.72 0.90
N LYS A 72 -7.61 -10.67 1.84
CA LYS A 72 -8.38 -10.46 3.08
C LYS A 72 -7.87 -9.32 3.95
N ILE A 73 -6.56 -9.07 3.91
CA ILE A 73 -5.88 -8.03 4.70
C ILE A 73 -5.59 -6.77 3.89
N LYS A 74 -5.85 -6.78 2.57
CA LYS A 74 -5.65 -5.62 1.71
C LYS A 74 -6.89 -4.72 1.77
N PRO A 75 -6.72 -3.38 1.76
CA PRO A 75 -7.83 -2.45 1.69
C PRO A 75 -8.41 -2.47 0.26
N LEU A 76 -9.11 -3.54 -0.10
CA LEU A 76 -9.95 -3.60 -1.28
C LEU A 76 -11.27 -2.91 -0.94
N ARG A 77 -11.84 -2.16 -1.90
CA ARG A 77 -13.25 -1.78 -1.78
C ARG A 77 -14.07 -3.06 -1.97
N ASN A 78 -14.98 -3.31 -1.04
CA ASN A 78 -16.10 -4.20 -1.32
C ASN A 78 -16.94 -3.49 -2.38
N CYS A 79 -16.90 -3.99 -3.62
CA CYS A 79 -17.90 -3.67 -4.62
C CYS A 79 -19.14 -4.53 -4.38
#